data_AF-A0A1C7NP92-F1
#
_entry.id   AF-A0A1C7NP92-F1
#
_cell.length_a   1.000
_cell.length_b   1.000
_cell.length_c   1.000
_cell.angle_alpha   90.00
_cell.angle_beta   90.00
_cell.angle_gamma   90.00
#
_symmetry.space_group_name_H-M   'P 1'
#
loop_
_entity.id
_entity.type
_entity.pdbx_description
1 polymer ?
#
loop_
_entity_poly.entity_id
_entity_poly.type
_entity_poly.pdbx_seq_one_letter_code
_entity_poly.pdbx_strand_id
1 'polypeptide(L)'
;MFGLALSHSNFVRMPVRLFTTKPTSERWLPKKRVSRPTMDKIRLLAALQPSIYNPVRISQEFKLSVEAVKRILKSKYLPTQKDAERQEKNRFEAMRHRREQFKTNKPQGKE
;
A
#
# COMPACT_ATOMS: atom_id res chain seq x y z
N MET A 1 10.38 -31.79 58.42
CA MET A 1 10.13 -30.61 57.58
C MET A 1 10.87 -30.81 56.26
N PHE A 2 10.28 -31.56 55.33
CA PHE A 2 10.86 -31.85 54.00
C PHE A 2 10.28 -30.86 52.98
N GLY A 3 11.15 -30.09 52.31
CA GLY A 3 10.76 -29.18 51.22
C GLY A 3 11.35 -29.63 49.89
N LEU A 4 10.51 -30.22 49.04
CA LEU A 4 10.80 -30.57 47.64
C LEU A 4 11.06 -29.30 46.80
N ALA A 5 12.22 -29.22 46.14
CA ALA A 5 12.45 -28.25 45.07
C ALA A 5 11.93 -28.83 43.74
N LEU A 6 10.85 -28.23 43.20
CA LEU A 6 10.31 -28.62 41.89
C LEU A 6 11.24 -28.17 40.74
N SER A 7 11.65 -29.18 39.97
CA SER A 7 12.34 -29.08 38.69
C SER A 7 11.58 -28.19 37.71
N HIS A 8 12.22 -27.11 37.25
CA HIS A 8 11.68 -26.25 36.21
C HIS A 8 12.12 -26.78 34.84
N SER A 9 11.11 -27.23 34.08
CA SER A 9 11.20 -27.75 32.72
C SER A 9 11.90 -26.80 31.74
N ASN A 10 12.93 -27.29 31.06
CA ASN A 10 13.60 -26.61 29.95
C ASN A 10 12.73 -26.68 28.69
N PHE A 11 11.88 -25.66 28.49
CA PHE A 11 11.14 -25.49 27.25
C PHE A 11 12.03 -24.80 26.19
N VAL A 12 12.57 -25.58 25.25
CA VAL A 12 13.35 -25.08 24.12
C VAL A 12 12.41 -24.32 23.17
N ARG A 13 12.44 -22.99 23.24
CA ARG A 13 11.71 -22.10 22.33
C ARG A 13 12.38 -22.13 20.95
N MET A 14 11.86 -22.95 20.04
CA MET A 14 12.26 -22.95 18.62
C MET A 14 12.16 -21.52 18.04
N PRO A 15 13.17 -21.03 17.30
CA PRO A 15 13.10 -19.71 16.69
C PRO A 15 12.05 -19.74 15.57
N VAL A 16 11.02 -18.90 15.70
CA VAL A 16 10.10 -18.59 14.60
C VAL A 16 10.96 -18.15 13.42
N ARG A 17 10.95 -18.91 12.31
CA ARG A 17 11.59 -18.47 11.05
C ARG A 17 10.92 -17.18 10.62
N LEU A 18 11.52 -16.06 11.00
CA LEU A 18 11.22 -14.75 10.44
C LEU A 18 11.61 -14.83 8.96
N PHE A 19 10.64 -14.84 8.06
CA PHE A 19 10.90 -14.58 6.64
C PHE A 19 11.35 -13.12 6.54
N THR A 20 12.64 -12.87 6.74
CA THR A 20 13.24 -11.55 6.64
C THR A 20 13.45 -11.25 5.15
N THR A 21 12.48 -10.55 4.54
CA THR A 21 12.75 -9.86 3.28
C THR A 21 13.82 -8.81 3.56
N LYS A 22 14.99 -8.91 2.92
CA LYS A 22 16.10 -7.97 3.04
C LYS A 22 15.58 -6.51 2.91
N PRO A 23 15.80 -5.62 3.89
CA PRO A 23 15.49 -4.21 3.71
C PRO A 23 16.56 -3.62 2.79
N THR A 24 16.24 -3.47 1.52
CA THR A 24 17.06 -2.64 0.61
C THR A 24 17.15 -1.25 1.23
N SER A 25 18.37 -0.76 1.44
CA SER A 25 18.69 0.56 2.00
C SER A 25 18.14 1.74 1.18
N GLU A 26 17.53 1.46 0.03
CA GLU A 26 16.69 2.39 -0.72
C GLU A 26 15.31 2.48 -0.08
N ARG A 27 15.07 3.57 0.65
CA ARG A 27 13.77 3.93 1.23
C ARG A 27 12.67 3.71 0.18
N TRP A 28 11.65 2.90 0.49
CA TRP A 28 10.51 2.67 -0.42
C TRP A 28 9.87 4.01 -0.83
N LEU A 29 10.13 4.43 -2.07
CA LEU A 29 9.74 5.71 -2.67
C LEU A 29 8.87 5.46 -3.91
N PRO A 30 7.60 5.03 -3.74
CA PRO A 30 6.73 4.75 -4.88
C PRO A 30 6.55 6.01 -5.72
N LYS A 31 6.98 5.95 -6.99
CA LYS A 31 7.02 7.10 -7.91
C LYS A 31 5.64 7.75 -8.09
N LYS A 32 4.59 6.93 -8.21
CA LYS A 32 3.20 7.38 -8.38
C LYS A 32 2.27 6.54 -7.51
N ARG A 33 1.29 7.21 -6.90
CA ARG A 33 0.19 6.57 -6.18
C ARG A 33 -0.96 6.33 -7.16
N VAL A 34 -1.63 5.19 -7.02
CA VAL A 34 -2.87 4.92 -7.78
C VAL A 34 -3.92 5.95 -7.36
N SER A 35 -4.62 6.53 -8.33
CA SER A 35 -5.68 7.52 -8.06
C SER A 35 -6.88 6.85 -7.40
N ARG A 36 -7.60 7.58 -6.53
CA ARG A 36 -8.79 7.04 -5.82
C ARG A 36 -9.89 6.63 -6.81
N PRO A 37 -10.29 7.49 -7.79
CA PRO A 37 -11.21 7.10 -8.85
C PRO A 37 -10.80 5.84 -9.62
N THR A 38 -9.49 5.64 -9.83
CA THR A 38 -8.97 4.43 -10.50
C THR A 38 -9.18 3.20 -9.64
N MET A 39 -8.94 3.28 -8.33
CA MET A 39 -9.21 2.19 -7.39
C MET A 39 -10.70 1.84 -7.36
N ASP A 40 -11.59 2.83 -7.41
CA ASP A 40 -13.04 2.61 -7.42
C ASP A 40 -13.51 2.01 -8.75
N LYS A 41 -12.95 2.45 -9.88
CA LYS A 41 -13.19 1.83 -11.18
C LYS A 41 -12.79 0.34 -11.18
N ILE A 42 -11.65 0.00 -10.56
CA ILE A 42 -11.22 -1.41 -10.41
C ILE A 42 -12.24 -2.21 -9.60
N ARG A 43 -12.73 -1.67 -8.48
CA ARG A 43 -13.75 -2.32 -7.65
C ARG A 43 -15.05 -2.52 -8.42
N LEU A 44 -15.50 -1.49 -9.13
CA LEU A 44 -16.72 -1.52 -9.94
C LEU A 44 -16.63 -2.59 -11.04
N LEU A 45 -15.53 -2.64 -11.80
CA LEU A 45 -15.35 -3.63 -12.87
C LEU A 45 -15.37 -5.07 -12.33
N ALA A 46 -14.66 -5.31 -11.22
CA ALA A 46 -14.62 -6.62 -10.58
C ALA A 46 -16.00 -7.04 -10.04
N ALA A 47 -16.81 -6.09 -9.56
CA ALA A 47 -18.16 -6.35 -9.08
C ALA A 47 -19.16 -6.61 -10.22
N LEU A 48 -19.06 -5.86 -11.32
CA LEU A 48 -19.97 -5.98 -12.46
C LEU A 48 -19.78 -7.30 -13.22
N GLN A 49 -18.53 -7.74 -13.42
CA GLN A 49 -18.21 -8.91 -14.24
C GLN A 49 -17.04 -9.72 -13.63
N PRO A 50 -17.26 -10.42 -12.51
CA PRO A 50 -16.20 -11.13 -11.78
C PRO A 50 -15.60 -12.31 -12.57
N SER A 51 -16.37 -12.94 -13.46
CA SER A 51 -15.91 -14.02 -14.34
C SER A 51 -14.90 -13.56 -15.39
N ILE A 52 -15.06 -12.32 -15.87
CA ILE A 52 -14.23 -11.74 -16.93
C ILE A 52 -13.04 -10.99 -16.33
N TYR A 53 -13.28 -10.18 -15.29
CA TYR A 53 -12.27 -9.35 -14.64
C TYR A 53 -11.67 -10.02 -13.41
N ASN A 54 -10.85 -11.04 -13.67
CA ASN A 54 -9.99 -11.61 -12.64
C ASN A 54 -8.84 -10.63 -12.27
N PRO A 55 -8.18 -10.80 -11.12
CA PRO A 55 -7.10 -9.91 -10.69
C PRO A 55 -5.93 -9.81 -11.67
N VAL A 56 -5.68 -10.85 -12.48
CA VAL A 56 -4.61 -10.88 -13.48
C VAL A 56 -4.95 -9.99 -14.68
N ARG A 57 -6.18 -10.07 -15.18
CA ARG A 57 -6.67 -9.24 -16.29
C ARG A 57 -6.73 -7.77 -15.89
N ILE A 58 -7.25 -7.47 -14.70
CA ILE A 58 -7.25 -6.10 -14.15
C ILE A 58 -5.82 -5.57 -14.02
N SER A 59 -4.89 -6.41 -13.55
CA SER A 59 -3.47 -6.06 -13.43
C SER A 59 -2.87 -5.65 -14.77
N GLN A 60 -3.17 -6.38 -15.85
CA GLN A 60 -2.72 -6.06 -17.20
C GLN A 60 -3.32 -4.75 -17.71
N GLU A 61 -4.64 -4.58 -17.59
CA GLU A 61 -5.37 -3.39 -18.08
C GLU A 61 -4.88 -2.09 -17.40
N PHE A 62 -4.72 -2.13 -16.08
CA PHE A 62 -4.32 -0.95 -15.29
C PHE A 62 -2.81 -0.81 -15.10
N LYS A 63 -2.01 -1.75 -15.64
CA LYS A 63 -0.54 -1.82 -15.47
C LYS A 63 -0.13 -1.78 -14.00
N LEU A 64 -0.88 -2.47 -13.15
CA LEU A 64 -0.62 -2.62 -11.72
C LEU A 64 -0.13 -4.04 -11.44
N SER A 65 0.61 -4.25 -10.37
CA SER A 65 0.92 -5.62 -9.95
C SER A 65 -0.34 -6.37 -9.50
N VAL A 66 -0.40 -7.67 -9.75
CA VAL A 66 -1.52 -8.53 -9.31
C VAL A 66 -1.74 -8.42 -7.80
N GLU A 67 -0.65 -8.30 -7.02
CA GLU A 67 -0.72 -8.11 -5.57
C GLU A 67 -1.34 -6.76 -5.18
N ALA A 68 -1.03 -5.68 -5.92
CA ALA A 68 -1.66 -4.38 -5.69
C ALA A 68 -3.17 -4.44 -5.99
N VAL A 69 -3.58 -5.11 -7.07
CA VAL A 69 -4.99 -5.31 -7.40
C VAL A 69 -5.70 -6.11 -6.30
N LYS A 70 -5.12 -7.21 -5.84
CA LYS A 70 -5.66 -8.00 -4.72
C LYS A 70 -5.85 -7.16 -3.46
N ARG A 71 -4.90 -6.27 -3.13
CA ARG A 71 -5.01 -5.35 -1.99
C ARG A 71 -6.13 -4.32 -2.16
N ILE A 72 -6.30 -3.76 -3.37
CA ILE A 72 -7.39 -2.83 -3.68
C ILE A 72 -8.75 -3.51 -3.48
N LEU A 73 -8.89 -4.73 -4.00
CA LEU A 73 -10.11 -5.55 -3.90
C LEU A 73 -10.39 -6.03 -2.47
N LYS A 74 -9.35 -6.34 -1.68
CA LYS A 74 -9.48 -6.77 -0.27
C LYS A 74 -9.87 -5.63 0.68
N SER A 75 -9.53 -4.39 0.34
CA SER A 75 -9.79 -3.22 1.18
C SER A 75 -11.30 -2.90 1.24
N LYS A 76 -11.87 -2.90 2.45
CA LYS A 76 -13.28 -2.60 2.73
C LYS A 76 -13.58 -1.14 3.09
N TYR A 77 -12.56 -0.28 3.17
CA TYR A 77 -12.76 1.12 3.59
C TYR A 77 -13.59 1.89 2.57
N LEU A 78 -14.72 2.43 3.01
CA LEU A 78 -15.61 3.33 2.27
C LEU A 78 -15.63 4.68 3.00
N PRO A 79 -15.01 5.73 2.45
CA PRO A 79 -15.01 7.04 3.09
C PRO A 79 -16.43 7.63 3.09
N THR A 80 -16.78 8.36 4.14
CA THR A 80 -17.97 9.22 4.11
C THR A 80 -17.79 10.32 3.07
N GLN A 81 -18.87 10.95 2.61
CA GLN A 81 -18.79 12.04 1.63
C GLN A 81 -17.83 13.16 2.08
N LYS A 82 -17.93 13.59 3.35
CA LYS A 82 -17.04 14.60 3.95
C LYS A 82 -15.58 14.15 3.96
N ASP A 83 -15.31 12.87 4.22
CA ASP A 83 -13.95 12.33 4.19
C ASP A 83 -13.40 12.22 2.78
N ALA A 84 -14.23 11.84 1.80
CA ALA A 84 -13.85 11.75 0.40
C ALA A 84 -13.46 13.14 -0.14
N GLU A 85 -14.28 14.16 0.13
CA GLU A 85 -14.00 15.54 -0.25
C GLU A 85 -12.70 16.06 0.39
N ARG A 86 -12.51 15.80 1.69
CA ARG A 86 -11.27 16.17 2.40
C ARG A 86 -10.05 15.49 1.78
N GLN A 87 -10.13 14.19 1.49
CA GLN A 87 -9.03 13.43 0.89
C GLN A 87 -8.68 13.90 -0.51
N GLU A 88 -9.66 14.40 -1.25
CA GLU A 88 -9.48 14.94 -2.60
C GLU A 88 -8.88 16.34 -2.58
N LYS A 89 -9.37 17.22 -1.69
CA LYS A 89 -8.75 18.55 -1.43
C LYS A 89 -7.28 18.41 -1.05
N ASN A 90 -6.96 17.56 -0.08
CA ASN A 90 -5.58 17.31 0.35
C ASN A 90 -4.68 16.79 -0.79
N ARG A 91 -5.24 16.00 -1.73
CA ARG A 91 -4.49 15.51 -2.90
C ARG A 91 -4.18 16.64 -3.87
N PHE A 92 -5.13 17.51 -4.16
CA PHE A 92 -4.93 18.64 -5.05
C PHE A 92 -3.93 19.64 -4.46
N GLU A 93 -4.02 19.94 -3.16
CA GLU A 93 -3.07 20.78 -2.45
C GLU A 93 -1.65 20.20 -2.49
N ALA A 94 -1.49 18.91 -2.17
CA ALA A 94 -0.19 18.25 -2.25
C ALA A 94 0.38 18.25 -3.69
N MET A 95 -0.47 18.14 -4.71
CA MET A 95 -0.06 18.22 -6.11
C MET A 95 0.38 19.64 -6.49
N ARG A 96 -0.34 20.66 -6.00
CA ARG A 96 0.00 22.07 -6.19
C ARG A 96 1.35 22.39 -5.56
N HIS A 97 1.56 22.05 -4.29
CA HIS A 97 2.84 22.27 -3.61
C HIS A 97 3.99 21.55 -4.29
N ARG A 98 3.79 20.30 -4.73
CA ARG A 98 4.80 19.58 -5.52
C ARG A 98 5.15 20.31 -6.81
N ARG A 99 4.16 20.85 -7.52
CA ARG A 99 4.36 21.61 -8.76
C ARG A 99 5.12 22.92 -8.51
N GLU A 100 4.81 23.60 -7.41
CA GLU A 100 5.52 24.82 -6.97
C GLU A 100 6.98 24.51 -6.65
N GLN A 101 7.25 23.46 -5.86
CA GLN A 101 8.62 22.99 -5.56
C GLN A 101 9.42 22.63 -6.81
N PHE A 102 8.78 22.00 -7.80
CA PHE A 102 9.44 21.71 -9.08
C PHE A 102 9.80 22.97 -9.87
N LYS A 103 9.00 24.04 -9.76
CA LYS A 103 9.31 25.33 -10.39
C LYS A 103 10.48 26.02 -9.68
N THR A 104 10.47 26.02 -8.34
CA THR A 104 11.53 26.67 -7.55
C THR A 104 12.87 25.96 -7.70
N ASN A 105 12.88 24.62 -7.75
CA ASN A 105 14.10 23.82 -7.81
C ASN A 105 14.60 23.58 -9.24
N LYS A 106 14.12 24.36 -10.23
CA LYS A 106 14.60 24.24 -11.61
C LYS A 106 16.06 24.72 -11.65
N PRO A 107 17.03 23.85 -12.00
CA PRO A 107 18.41 24.30 -12.11
C PRO A 107 18.49 25.36 -13.21
N GLN A 108 18.89 26.58 -12.83
CA GLN A 108 19.32 27.58 -13.80
C GLN A 108 20.53 27.02 -14.53
N GLY A 109 20.56 27.18 -15.86
CA GLY A 109 21.53 26.54 -16.74
C GLY A 109 22.96 26.68 -16.21
N LYS A 110 23.71 25.57 -16.26
CA LYS A 110 25.16 25.64 -16.29
C LYS A 110 25.50 26.15 -17.69
N GLU A 111 25.83 27.43 -17.79
CA GLU A 111 26.55 28.00 -18.92
C GLU A 111 27.98 27.44 -18.99
#